data_AF-A0A520GXH2-F1
#
_entry.id   AF-A0A520GXH2-F1
#
_cell.length_a   1.000
_cell.length_b   1.000
_cell.length_c   1.000
_cell.angle_alpha   90.00
_cell.angle_beta   90.00
_cell.angle_gamma   90.00
#
_symmetry.space_group_name_H-M   'P 1'
#
loop_
_entity.id
_entity.type
_entity.pdbx_description
1 polymer ?
#
loop_
_entity_poly.entity_id
_entity_poly.type
_entity_poly.pdbx_seq_one_letter_code
_entity_poly.pdbx_strand_id
1 'polypeptide(L)'
;SSGEKPAATPTDTAPYWRRTVMDAVTYCASQVVAAGFSPELRLRMGPIAGSGEGATAGPDGAAPASRVQAFQTLMAALEQLRAEVFRTPRDPEALQAAFIVFRDRLDDCRLATASVYAHLEDNGISVGLVFRLRQLRERVLRIRELLDCVLAPAPAPSVARLVGKLVTAGGERSSIRGLIATNSSLLAAKVTERSAEAGEHYITRDRPAYLRMVRQAAGGGALTAVTVLMKFAIVALGLSAFWNGFWAGAMYAASFVTIQLLHLTLATKQPAMTAPAMAARLHRLKDQGGVEAFVDEVTHLVRSQVAAVLGNVGVVVPVMLGVGVLARVVLDHPVLDDEHAMAVLKSLSLAGPTAIYAAFTGVLLFAASIVAGWTENAFVLHRLDSALRHNPRIGAVLGPKRARRWAGFMRTHISGFASNISLGFMLGLAPAFAAFFGIGLEVRHVTLSAGQIAAAAASIGPDALHLPALWWAAAAIPVTGAINVSVSFYFAFRLALRAHSVSRADRVLIRAAILARWRRRATSFFLPVGAGR
;
A
#
# COMPACT_ATOMS: atom_id res chain seq x y z
N SER A 1 66.43 53.60 -25.15
CA SER A 1 66.32 53.47 -23.69
C SER A 1 64.94 52.94 -23.36
N SER A 2 64.89 51.76 -22.72
CA SER A 2 63.77 51.20 -21.93
C SER A 2 62.32 51.35 -22.46
N GLY A 3 61.87 50.39 -23.26
CA GLY A 3 60.45 50.10 -23.47
C GLY A 3 60.03 48.92 -22.59
N GLU A 4 59.25 49.21 -21.56
CA GLU A 4 58.70 48.27 -20.58
C GLU A 4 57.70 47.30 -21.26
N LYS A 5 57.97 45.99 -21.16
CA LYS A 5 57.03 44.94 -21.62
C LYS A 5 55.88 44.85 -20.61
N PRO A 6 54.61 44.89 -21.04
CA PRO A 6 53.49 44.67 -20.13
C PRO A 6 53.52 43.25 -19.58
N ALA A 7 53.37 43.12 -18.27
CA ALA A 7 53.32 41.86 -17.55
C ALA A 7 52.19 40.97 -18.10
N ALA A 8 52.55 39.75 -18.50
CA ALA A 8 51.59 38.75 -18.94
C ALA A 8 50.69 38.34 -17.76
N THR A 9 49.39 38.59 -17.88
CA THR A 9 48.35 38.01 -17.02
C THR A 9 48.49 36.49 -17.00
N PRO A 10 48.45 35.82 -15.84
CA PRO A 10 48.59 34.37 -15.77
C PRO A 10 47.42 33.69 -16.49
N THR A 11 47.72 33.00 -17.59
CA THR A 11 46.77 32.19 -18.33
C THR A 11 46.35 30.98 -17.49
N ASP A 12 45.10 30.98 -17.05
CA ASP A 12 44.44 29.91 -16.31
C ASP A 12 44.44 28.61 -17.15
N THR A 13 45.36 27.69 -16.81
CA THR A 13 45.71 26.46 -17.58
C THR A 13 44.73 25.30 -17.39
N ALA A 14 43.64 25.49 -16.66
CA ALA A 14 42.68 24.41 -16.43
C ALA A 14 41.85 24.07 -17.68
N PRO A 15 41.72 22.79 -18.08
CA PRO A 15 40.90 22.39 -19.22
C PRO A 15 39.44 22.85 -19.09
N TYR A 16 38.89 23.46 -20.14
CA TYR A 16 37.51 23.99 -20.19
C TYR A 16 36.46 23.01 -19.63
N TRP A 17 36.58 21.72 -19.98
CA TRP A 17 35.65 20.68 -19.51
C TRP A 17 35.65 20.52 -17.98
N ARG A 18 36.79 20.72 -17.29
CA ARG A 18 36.84 20.64 -15.82
C ARG A 18 36.06 21.78 -15.17
N ARG A 19 36.10 22.99 -15.76
CA ARG A 19 35.28 24.12 -15.32
C ARG A 19 33.80 23.81 -15.48
N THR A 20 33.37 23.32 -16.65
CA THR A 20 31.97 22.93 -16.88
C THR A 20 31.46 21.90 -15.87
N VAL A 21 32.26 20.86 -15.57
CA VAL A 21 31.86 19.83 -14.60
C VAL A 21 31.81 20.40 -13.18
N MET A 22 32.77 21.24 -12.78
CA MET A 22 32.73 21.91 -11.48
C MET A 22 31.56 22.88 -11.33
N ASP A 23 31.18 23.60 -12.39
CA ASP A 23 29.99 24.45 -12.38
C ASP A 23 28.70 23.62 -12.24
N ALA A 24 28.66 22.44 -12.85
CA ALA A 24 27.55 21.49 -12.65
C ALA A 24 27.50 20.96 -11.20
N VAL A 25 28.65 20.74 -10.55
CA VAL A 25 28.72 20.42 -9.11
C VAL A 25 28.16 21.57 -8.28
N THR A 26 28.55 22.82 -8.56
CA THR A 26 28.02 24.02 -7.90
C THR A 26 26.51 24.15 -8.04
N TYR A 27 25.97 23.92 -9.23
CA TYR A 27 24.52 23.93 -9.44
C TYR A 27 23.80 22.83 -8.65
N CYS A 28 24.34 21.61 -8.62
CA CYS A 28 23.75 20.52 -7.84
C CYS A 28 23.83 20.78 -6.34
N ALA A 29 24.98 21.28 -5.84
CA ALA A 29 25.19 21.58 -4.43
C ALA A 29 24.28 22.71 -3.93
N SER A 30 24.19 23.82 -4.67
CA SER A 30 23.27 24.93 -4.34
C SER A 30 21.81 24.46 -4.27
N GLN A 31 21.42 23.55 -5.16
CA GLN A 31 20.11 22.92 -5.16
C GLN A 31 19.86 21.97 -3.98
N VAL A 32 20.89 21.27 -3.48
CA VAL A 32 20.83 20.48 -2.25
C VAL A 32 20.64 21.40 -1.05
N VAL A 33 21.39 22.50 -0.99
CA VAL A 33 21.29 23.50 0.07
C VAL A 33 19.91 24.15 0.11
N ALA A 34 19.42 24.64 -1.04
CA ALA A 34 18.08 25.24 -1.14
C ALA A 34 16.97 24.28 -0.69
N ALA A 35 17.06 23.00 -1.04
CA ALA A 35 16.12 21.98 -0.57
C ALA A 35 16.22 21.78 0.96
N GLY A 36 17.43 21.71 1.51
CA GLY A 36 17.66 21.58 2.96
C GLY A 36 17.05 22.71 3.79
N PHE A 37 17.05 23.94 3.26
CA PHE A 37 16.44 25.10 3.92
C PHE A 37 14.93 25.25 3.72
N SER A 38 14.33 24.46 2.83
CA SER A 38 12.87 24.54 2.61
C SER A 38 12.11 24.23 3.92
N PRO A 39 11.04 25.00 4.24
CA PRO A 39 10.28 24.80 5.48
C PRO A 39 9.76 23.36 5.62
N GLU A 40 9.40 22.72 4.50
CA GLU A 40 8.85 21.37 4.54
C GLU A 40 9.86 20.31 4.96
N LEU A 41 11.14 20.47 4.62
CA LEU A 41 12.21 19.58 5.03
C LEU A 41 12.77 19.98 6.40
N ARG A 42 13.10 21.27 6.58
CA ARG A 42 13.73 21.79 7.79
C ARG A 42 12.95 21.50 9.07
N LEU A 43 11.62 21.64 9.05
CA LEU A 43 10.77 21.39 10.22
C LEU A 43 10.64 19.91 10.59
N ARG A 44 11.06 19.00 9.71
CA ARG A 44 10.86 17.55 9.85
C ARG A 44 12.18 16.76 9.98
N MET A 45 13.33 17.42 9.94
CA MET A 45 14.63 16.77 10.14
C MET A 45 14.87 16.50 11.64
N GLY A 46 14.99 15.22 11.99
CA GLY A 46 15.37 14.75 13.33
C GLY A 46 16.88 14.85 13.59
N PRO A 47 17.33 14.69 14.85
CA PRO A 47 18.76 14.60 15.18
C PRO A 47 19.44 13.46 14.41
N ILE A 48 20.72 13.60 14.05
CA ILE A 48 21.47 12.53 13.39
C ILE A 48 21.68 11.41 14.41
N ALA A 49 21.17 10.20 14.10
CA ALA A 49 21.37 9.01 14.91
C ALA A 49 22.88 8.72 15.04
N GLY A 50 23.38 8.77 16.28
CA GLY A 50 24.81 8.76 16.61
C GLY A 50 25.23 9.91 17.53
N SER A 51 24.44 10.98 17.60
CA SER A 51 24.52 11.98 18.67
C SER A 51 23.64 11.56 19.85
N GLY A 52 24.09 10.53 20.59
CA GLY A 52 23.43 10.16 21.84
C GLY A 52 23.44 11.32 22.84
N GLU A 53 22.56 11.26 23.84
CA GLU A 53 22.52 12.15 25.02
C GLU A 53 23.80 12.11 25.90
N GLY A 54 24.94 11.69 25.33
CA GLY A 54 26.23 11.60 26.00
C GLY A 54 27.45 11.57 25.07
N ALA A 55 27.33 12.01 23.81
CA ALA A 55 28.50 12.13 22.93
C ALA A 55 29.38 13.31 23.39
N THR A 56 30.34 13.02 24.26
CA THR A 56 31.47 13.92 24.58
C THR A 56 32.19 14.30 23.30
N ALA A 57 32.53 15.58 23.19
CA ALA A 57 33.28 16.14 22.08
C ALA A 57 34.49 15.25 21.73
N GLY A 58 34.78 15.11 20.43
CA GLY A 58 36.06 14.56 20.00
C GLY A 58 37.24 15.37 20.57
N PRO A 59 38.50 14.91 20.39
CA PRO A 59 39.68 15.54 20.98
C PRO A 59 39.82 17.06 20.72
N ASP A 60 39.13 17.56 19.70
CA ASP A 60 39.12 18.97 19.26
C ASP A 60 37.94 19.80 19.78
N GLY A 61 37.12 19.31 20.71
CA GLY A 61 36.07 20.13 21.36
C GLY A 61 34.88 20.54 20.47
N ALA A 62 34.79 20.06 19.22
CA ALA A 62 33.72 20.42 18.31
C ALA A 62 32.39 19.72 18.70
N ALA A 63 31.38 20.53 19.04
CA ALA A 63 30.01 20.06 19.24
C ALA A 63 29.48 19.36 17.96
N PRO A 64 28.60 18.34 18.09
CA PRO A 64 27.97 17.73 16.92
C PRO A 64 27.28 18.80 16.08
N ALA A 65 27.67 18.90 14.80
CA ALA A 65 27.21 19.94 13.89
C ALA A 65 25.68 20.00 13.89
N SER A 66 25.11 21.18 14.11
CA SER A 66 23.67 21.34 14.09
C SER A 66 23.12 20.98 12.70
N ARG A 67 21.92 20.41 12.64
CA ARG A 67 21.27 19.87 11.42
C ARG A 67 21.25 20.83 10.22
N VAL A 68 21.20 22.13 10.49
CA VAL A 68 21.22 23.21 9.52
C VAL A 68 22.66 23.58 9.12
N GLN A 69 23.62 23.38 10.02
CA GLN A 69 25.05 23.65 9.82
C GLN A 69 25.65 22.79 8.72
N ALA A 70 25.19 21.55 8.54
CA ALA A 70 25.60 20.70 7.41
C ALA A 70 25.31 21.38 6.06
N PHE A 71 24.10 21.94 5.89
CA PHE A 71 23.72 22.66 4.67
C PHE A 71 24.38 24.04 4.58
N GLN A 72 24.59 24.74 5.71
CA GLN A 72 25.28 26.04 5.75
C GLN A 72 26.74 25.92 5.28
N THR A 73 27.43 24.87 5.70
CA THR A 73 28.87 24.70 5.45
C THR A 73 29.17 24.01 4.12
N LEU A 74 28.18 23.39 3.45
CA LEU A 74 28.40 22.66 2.20
C LEU A 74 28.95 23.54 1.07
N MET A 75 28.44 24.76 0.91
CA MET A 75 28.94 25.68 -0.13
C MET A 75 30.35 26.19 0.17
N ALA A 76 30.67 26.41 1.45
CA ALA A 76 32.02 26.81 1.85
C ALA A 76 33.03 25.68 1.60
N ALA A 77 32.68 24.44 1.91
CA ALA A 77 33.50 23.27 1.61
C ALA A 77 33.67 23.06 0.10
N LEU A 78 32.64 23.35 -0.71
CA LEU A 78 32.74 23.30 -2.16
C LEU A 78 33.70 24.35 -2.72
N GLU A 79 33.67 25.57 -2.18
CA GLU A 79 34.55 26.65 -2.63
C GLU A 79 36.03 26.30 -2.33
N GLN A 80 36.31 25.73 -1.16
CA GLN A 80 37.64 25.22 -0.82
C GLN A 80 38.09 24.12 -1.79
N LEU A 81 37.22 23.14 -2.08
CA LEU A 81 37.51 22.10 -3.07
C LEU A 81 37.78 22.70 -4.47
N ARG A 82 36.97 23.68 -4.89
CA ARG A 82 37.14 24.35 -6.18
C ARG A 82 38.47 25.08 -6.27
N ALA A 83 38.87 25.77 -5.21
CA ALA A 83 40.16 26.46 -5.14
C ALA A 83 41.33 25.47 -5.31
N GLU A 84 41.32 24.34 -4.60
CA GLU A 84 42.38 23.32 -4.71
C GLU A 84 42.38 22.60 -6.08
N VAL A 85 41.21 22.38 -6.70
CA VAL A 85 41.11 21.77 -8.04
C VAL A 85 41.83 22.61 -9.10
N PHE A 86 41.75 23.94 -8.98
CA PHE A 86 42.32 24.90 -9.93
C PHE A 86 43.63 25.53 -9.45
N ARG A 87 44.16 25.12 -8.29
CA ARG A 87 45.42 25.63 -7.75
C ARG A 87 46.60 25.27 -8.65
N THR A 88 47.48 26.26 -8.86
CA THR A 88 48.73 26.12 -9.61
C THR A 88 49.88 26.69 -8.77
N PRO A 89 50.92 25.91 -8.44
CA PRO A 89 51.12 24.49 -8.73
C PRO A 89 50.13 23.58 -7.97
N ARG A 90 49.91 22.36 -8.47
CA ARG A 90 49.01 21.39 -7.83
C ARG A 90 49.60 20.82 -6.56
N ASP A 91 48.76 20.61 -5.56
CA ASP A 91 49.07 19.90 -4.32
C ASP A 91 48.06 18.77 -4.12
N PRO A 92 48.49 17.52 -4.33
CA PRO A 92 47.62 16.35 -4.20
C PRO A 92 47.09 16.16 -2.78
N GLU A 93 47.84 16.53 -1.74
CA GLU A 93 47.44 16.32 -0.34
C GLU A 93 46.36 17.32 0.07
N ALA A 94 46.56 18.60 -0.25
CA ALA A 94 45.56 19.65 -0.02
C ALA A 94 44.26 19.38 -0.79
N LEU A 95 44.36 18.94 -2.05
CA LEU A 95 43.20 18.55 -2.86
C LEU A 95 42.43 17.38 -2.24
N GLN A 96 43.16 16.34 -1.80
CA GLN A 96 42.55 15.18 -1.17
C GLN A 96 41.88 15.54 0.16
N ALA A 97 42.50 16.40 0.97
CA ALA A 97 41.92 16.90 2.21
C ALA A 97 40.62 17.69 1.95
N ALA A 98 40.64 18.63 0.99
CA ALA A 98 39.46 19.41 0.61
C ALA A 98 38.32 18.52 0.07
N PHE A 99 38.65 17.48 -0.70
CA PHE A 99 37.67 16.50 -1.19
C PHE A 99 37.02 15.72 -0.05
N ILE A 100 37.81 15.25 0.93
CA ILE A 100 37.29 14.52 2.10
C ILE A 100 36.32 15.42 2.88
N VAL A 101 36.70 16.68 3.15
CA VAL A 101 35.82 17.63 3.86
C VAL A 101 34.51 17.85 3.11
N PHE A 102 34.55 18.09 1.80
CA PHE A 102 33.34 18.27 1.00
C PHE A 102 32.46 17.01 0.98
N ARG A 103 33.07 15.83 0.81
CA ARG A 103 32.36 14.55 0.81
C ARG A 103 31.66 14.31 2.14
N ASP A 104 32.34 14.55 3.25
CA ASP A 104 31.80 14.32 4.59
C ASP A 104 30.62 15.28 4.84
N ARG A 105 30.71 16.56 4.44
CA ARG A 105 29.58 17.51 4.51
C ARG A 105 28.40 17.12 3.62
N LEU A 106 28.67 16.55 2.44
CA LEU A 106 27.63 16.05 1.55
C LEU A 106 26.92 14.82 2.16
N ASP A 107 27.67 13.97 2.85
CA ASP A 107 27.11 12.84 3.60
C ASP A 107 26.31 13.27 4.83
N ASP A 108 26.77 14.29 5.55
CA ASP A 108 26.01 14.91 6.65
C ASP A 108 24.65 15.41 6.15
N CYS A 109 24.62 16.11 5.01
CA CYS A 109 23.38 16.57 4.36
C CYS A 109 22.45 15.39 4.00
N ARG A 110 23.02 14.29 3.50
CA ARG A 110 22.28 13.07 3.15
C ARG A 110 21.68 12.40 4.38
N LEU A 111 22.44 12.29 5.47
CA LEU A 111 21.99 11.71 6.74
C LEU A 111 20.89 12.58 7.39
N ALA A 112 21.09 13.90 7.44
CA ALA A 112 20.08 14.83 7.94
C ALA A 112 18.77 14.70 7.14
N THR A 113 18.86 14.60 5.82
CA THR A 113 17.70 14.39 4.94
C THR A 113 17.02 13.03 5.19
N ALA A 114 17.79 11.98 5.46
CA ALA A 114 17.25 10.64 5.73
C ALA A 114 16.41 10.59 7.03
N SER A 115 16.73 11.43 8.02
CA SER A 115 15.95 11.53 9.26
C SER A 115 14.48 11.94 9.04
N VAL A 116 14.18 12.62 7.92
CA VAL A 116 12.82 13.04 7.58
C VAL A 116 11.89 11.84 7.34
N TYR A 117 12.44 10.70 6.88
CA TYR A 117 11.64 9.49 6.68
C TYR A 117 11.04 8.99 7.99
N ALA A 118 11.79 9.03 9.10
CA ALA A 118 11.26 8.67 10.42
C ALA A 118 10.11 9.61 10.83
N HIS A 119 10.24 10.92 10.60
CA HIS A 119 9.17 11.87 10.92
C HIS A 119 7.91 11.70 10.05
N LEU A 120 8.08 11.29 8.79
CA LEU A 120 6.98 10.98 7.87
C LEU A 120 6.14 9.78 8.35
N GLU A 121 6.72 8.85 9.11
CA GLU A 121 5.99 7.68 9.61
C GLU A 121 4.89 8.07 10.60
N ASP A 122 5.22 9.00 11.50
CA ASP A 122 4.32 9.43 12.56
C ASP A 122 3.30 10.48 12.11
N ASN A 123 3.64 11.27 11.07
CA ASN A 123 2.88 12.47 10.68
C ASN A 123 2.21 12.38 9.31
N GLY A 124 2.27 11.23 8.64
CA GLY A 124 1.68 11.00 7.32
C GLY A 124 2.57 11.51 6.18
N ILE A 125 2.32 11.00 4.96
CA ILE A 125 3.19 11.23 3.81
C ILE A 125 2.67 12.33 2.89
N SER A 126 3.54 13.32 2.63
CA SER A 126 3.39 14.26 1.53
C SER A 126 4.16 13.77 0.29
N VAL A 127 3.46 13.57 -0.82
CA VAL A 127 4.05 13.20 -2.11
C VAL A 127 5.12 14.18 -2.55
N GLY A 128 4.84 15.49 -2.37
CA GLY A 128 5.77 16.55 -2.73
C GLY A 128 7.05 16.53 -1.88
N LEU A 129 6.92 16.22 -0.59
CA LEU A 129 8.08 16.09 0.30
C LEU A 129 8.96 14.89 -0.08
N VAL A 130 8.33 13.74 -0.31
CA VAL A 130 9.00 12.52 -0.76
C VAL A 130 9.72 12.72 -2.09
N PHE A 131 9.07 13.41 -3.04
CA PHE A 131 9.70 13.76 -4.31
C PHE A 131 10.93 14.65 -4.12
N ARG A 132 10.87 15.65 -3.23
CA ARG A 132 12.04 16.49 -2.88
C ARG A 132 13.16 15.68 -2.23
N LEU A 133 12.85 14.78 -1.28
CA LEU A 133 13.84 13.88 -0.67
C LEU A 133 14.55 13.04 -1.71
N ARG A 134 13.80 12.48 -2.67
CA ARG A 134 14.35 11.71 -3.77
C ARG A 134 15.23 12.56 -4.69
N GLN A 135 14.77 13.74 -5.10
CA GLN A 135 15.57 14.67 -5.90
C GLN A 135 16.87 15.05 -5.21
N LEU A 136 16.84 15.29 -3.90
CA LEU A 136 18.04 15.59 -3.11
C LEU A 136 19.02 14.41 -3.15
N ARG A 137 18.53 13.18 -2.92
CA ARG A 137 19.36 11.97 -3.03
C ARG A 137 19.97 11.79 -4.42
N GLU A 138 19.19 11.95 -5.48
CA GLU A 138 19.67 11.86 -6.86
C GLU A 138 20.70 12.95 -7.19
N ARG A 139 20.53 14.16 -6.64
CA ARG A 139 21.52 15.26 -6.75
C ARG A 139 22.82 14.94 -6.02
N VAL A 140 22.75 14.40 -4.80
CA VAL A 140 23.94 13.96 -4.04
C VAL A 140 24.71 12.88 -4.82
N LEU A 141 24.01 11.88 -5.38
CA LEU A 141 24.64 10.86 -6.22
C LEU A 141 25.26 11.46 -7.48
N ARG A 142 24.56 12.39 -8.13
CA ARG A 142 25.10 13.10 -9.30
C ARG A 142 26.36 13.89 -8.97
N ILE A 143 26.41 14.57 -7.82
CA ILE A 143 27.61 15.29 -7.36
C ILE A 143 28.81 14.34 -7.25
N ARG A 144 28.62 13.15 -6.67
CA ARG A 144 29.69 12.14 -6.56
C ARG A 144 30.22 11.71 -7.94
N GLU A 145 29.32 11.41 -8.89
CA GLU A 145 29.73 11.02 -10.25
C GLU A 145 30.46 12.14 -11.00
N LEU A 146 30.05 13.41 -10.80
CA LEU A 146 30.73 14.56 -11.40
C LEU A 146 32.12 14.74 -10.78
N LEU A 147 32.26 14.59 -9.46
CA LEU A 147 33.55 14.65 -8.78
C LEU A 147 34.49 13.52 -9.20
N ASP A 148 33.98 12.30 -9.41
CA ASP A 148 34.76 11.18 -9.95
C ASP A 148 35.30 11.50 -11.35
N CYS A 149 34.63 12.35 -12.14
CA CYS A 149 35.14 12.78 -13.45
C CYS A 149 36.25 13.84 -13.33
N VAL A 150 36.19 14.71 -12.31
CA VAL A 150 37.16 15.80 -12.13
C VAL A 150 38.44 15.33 -11.45
N LEU A 151 38.30 14.44 -10.45
CA LEU A 151 39.37 14.04 -9.54
C LEU A 151 40.09 12.75 -9.97
N ALA A 152 39.47 11.91 -10.83
CA ALA A 152 40.10 10.68 -11.26
C ALA A 152 41.43 10.94 -12.01
N PRO A 153 42.49 10.14 -11.73
CA PRO A 153 43.74 10.22 -12.47
C PRO A 153 43.54 9.98 -13.98
N ALA A 154 42.63 9.06 -14.32
CA ALA A 154 42.19 8.78 -15.69
C ALA A 154 40.68 9.04 -15.80
N PRO A 155 40.24 10.18 -16.37
CA PRO A 155 38.82 10.57 -16.35
C PRO A 155 37.97 9.83 -17.38
N ALA A 156 38.55 9.24 -18.43
CA ALA A 156 37.80 8.65 -19.55
C ALA A 156 36.75 7.59 -19.13
N PRO A 157 37.04 6.62 -18.22
CA PRO A 157 36.04 5.65 -17.77
C PRO A 157 34.91 6.29 -16.94
N SER A 158 35.23 7.29 -16.11
CA SER A 158 34.24 8.03 -15.32
C SER A 158 33.32 8.85 -16.21
N VAL A 159 33.87 9.51 -17.22
CA VAL A 159 33.11 10.28 -18.22
C VAL A 159 32.21 9.37 -19.04
N ALA A 160 32.70 8.22 -19.51
CA ALA A 160 31.88 7.24 -20.24
C ALA A 160 30.68 6.74 -19.40
N ARG A 161 30.91 6.47 -18.11
CA ARG A 161 29.86 6.08 -17.16
C ARG A 161 28.82 7.19 -16.95
N LEU A 162 29.28 8.44 -16.81
CA LEU A 162 28.41 9.60 -16.65
C LEU A 162 27.53 9.81 -17.90
N VAL A 163 28.13 9.75 -19.10
CA VAL A 163 27.39 9.83 -20.37
C VAL A 163 26.36 8.71 -20.49
N GLY A 164 26.74 7.47 -20.17
CA GLY A 164 25.80 6.34 -20.14
C GLY A 164 24.61 6.60 -19.22
N LYS A 165 24.86 7.11 -17.99
CA LYS A 165 23.79 7.48 -17.05
C LYS A 165 22.92 8.63 -17.55
N LEU A 166 23.50 9.63 -18.21
CA LEU A 166 22.74 10.75 -18.78
C LEU A 166 21.83 10.30 -19.94
N VAL A 167 22.31 9.37 -20.78
CA VAL A 167 21.49 8.78 -21.86
C VAL A 167 20.33 7.97 -21.27
N THR A 168 20.59 7.13 -20.26
CA THR A 168 19.53 6.40 -19.56
C THR A 168 18.51 7.35 -18.92
N ALA A 169 18.98 8.38 -18.22
CA ALA A 169 18.11 9.38 -17.58
C ALA A 169 17.30 10.19 -18.61
N GLY A 170 17.87 10.46 -19.79
CA GLY A 170 17.17 11.07 -20.92
C GLY A 170 16.04 10.18 -21.45
N GLY A 171 16.29 8.88 -21.58
CA GLY A 171 15.27 7.90 -21.98
C GLY A 171 14.18 7.67 -20.93
N GLU A 172 14.50 7.77 -19.64
CA GLU A 172 13.51 7.69 -18.57
C GLU A 172 12.62 8.95 -18.51
N ARG A 173 13.17 10.13 -18.81
CA ARG A 173 12.42 11.40 -18.85
C ARG A 173 11.32 11.44 -19.91
N SER A 174 11.46 10.67 -21.00
CA SER A 174 10.41 10.58 -22.03
C SER A 174 9.30 9.59 -21.68
N SER A 175 9.37 8.89 -20.54
CA SER A 175 8.39 7.88 -20.14
C SER A 175 7.43 8.36 -19.04
N ILE A 176 6.17 8.60 -19.41
CA ILE A 176 5.06 8.82 -18.46
C ILE A 176 4.91 7.60 -17.53
N ARG A 177 5.09 6.38 -18.06
CA ARG A 177 5.04 5.14 -17.27
C ARG A 177 6.19 5.06 -16.26
N GLY A 178 7.39 5.49 -16.66
CA GLY A 178 8.56 5.59 -15.79
C GLY A 178 8.34 6.58 -14.64
N LEU A 179 7.75 7.73 -14.93
CA LEU A 179 7.38 8.74 -13.94
C LEU A 179 6.32 8.24 -12.94
N ILE A 180 5.25 7.61 -13.42
CA ILE A 180 4.18 7.05 -12.56
C ILE A 180 4.75 5.94 -11.67
N ALA A 181 5.54 5.01 -12.21
CA ALA A 181 6.16 3.94 -11.43
C ALA A 181 7.11 4.50 -10.34
N THR A 182 7.85 5.56 -10.69
CA THR A 182 8.83 6.26 -9.85
C THR A 182 8.18 7.05 -8.70
N ASN A 183 7.04 7.69 -8.94
CA ASN A 183 6.35 8.54 -7.95
C ASN A 183 5.32 7.76 -7.11
N SER A 184 4.82 6.63 -7.61
CA SER A 184 3.83 5.82 -6.88
C SER A 184 4.46 4.93 -5.80
N SER A 185 5.75 4.64 -5.87
CA SER A 185 6.41 3.61 -5.03
C SER A 185 6.44 3.94 -3.54
N LEU A 186 6.65 5.21 -3.18
CA LEU A 186 6.79 5.62 -1.77
C LEU A 186 5.43 5.89 -1.09
N LEU A 187 4.44 6.36 -1.84
CA LEU A 187 3.03 6.34 -1.40
C LEU A 187 2.53 4.91 -1.22
N ALA A 188 2.80 4.04 -2.21
CA ALA A 188 2.45 2.64 -2.14
C ALA A 188 3.15 1.93 -0.98
N ALA A 189 4.42 2.24 -0.72
CA ALA A 189 5.18 1.66 0.40
C ALA A 189 4.54 2.00 1.75
N LYS A 190 4.06 3.24 1.97
CA LYS A 190 3.43 3.59 3.24
C LYS A 190 1.98 3.15 3.37
N VAL A 191 1.21 3.19 2.28
CA VAL A 191 -0.11 2.54 2.23
C VAL A 191 0.03 1.07 2.59
N THR A 192 1.12 0.42 2.14
CA THR A 192 1.47 -0.96 2.48
C THR A 192 1.83 -1.11 3.97
N GLU A 193 2.79 -0.33 4.50
CA GLU A 193 3.25 -0.47 5.90
C GLU A 193 2.14 -0.33 6.95
N ARG A 194 1.24 0.66 6.81
CA ARG A 194 0.12 0.78 7.76
C ARG A 194 -0.98 -0.25 7.55
N SER A 195 -1.22 -0.66 6.30
CA SER A 195 -2.13 -1.77 6.03
C SER A 195 -1.62 -3.07 6.65
N ALA A 196 -0.29 -3.24 6.75
CA ALA A 196 0.34 -4.38 7.41
C ALA A 196 0.03 -4.45 8.91
N GLU A 197 0.15 -3.34 9.64
CA GLU A 197 -0.18 -3.28 11.08
C GLU A 197 -1.64 -3.67 11.35
N ALA A 198 -2.57 -3.13 10.56
CA ALA A 198 -3.99 -3.49 10.65
C ALA A 198 -4.26 -4.94 10.22
N GLY A 199 -3.51 -5.45 9.25
CA GLY A 199 -3.62 -6.81 8.73
C GLY A 199 -3.22 -7.89 9.75
N GLU A 200 -2.24 -7.61 10.61
CA GLU A 200 -1.70 -8.56 11.59
C GLU A 200 -2.78 -9.12 12.54
N HIS A 201 -3.73 -8.26 12.93
CA HIS A 201 -4.85 -8.63 13.82
C HIS A 201 -5.85 -9.59 13.17
N TYR A 202 -5.86 -9.72 11.84
CA TYR A 202 -6.72 -10.67 11.13
C TYR A 202 -6.08 -12.07 11.00
N ILE A 203 -4.79 -12.23 11.33
CA ILE A 203 -4.10 -13.51 11.23
C ILE A 203 -4.28 -14.29 12.55
N THR A 204 -5.08 -15.36 12.48
CA THR A 204 -5.34 -16.28 13.58
C THR A 204 -4.19 -17.26 13.76
N ARG A 205 -3.57 -17.28 14.96
CA ARG A 205 -2.43 -18.16 15.27
C ARG A 205 -2.80 -19.36 16.12
N ASP A 206 -3.81 -19.21 16.98
CA ASP A 206 -4.27 -20.24 17.90
C ASP A 206 -5.75 -20.62 17.70
N ARG A 207 -6.19 -21.68 18.40
CA ARG A 207 -7.59 -22.16 18.36
C ARG A 207 -8.60 -21.11 18.85
N PRO A 208 -8.39 -20.41 19.98
CA PRO A 208 -9.31 -19.38 20.44
C PRO A 208 -9.51 -18.23 19.44
N ALA A 209 -8.44 -17.76 18.79
CA ALA A 209 -8.49 -16.74 17.76
C ALA A 209 -9.25 -17.23 16.52
N TYR A 210 -9.03 -18.49 16.12
CA TYR A 210 -9.78 -19.11 15.03
C TYR A 210 -11.28 -19.15 15.31
N LEU A 211 -11.70 -19.63 16.48
CA LEU A 211 -13.12 -19.68 16.85
C LEU A 211 -13.75 -18.29 16.95
N ARG A 212 -13.00 -17.30 17.44
CA ARG A 212 -13.44 -15.89 17.48
C ARG A 212 -13.66 -15.34 16.07
N MET A 213 -12.75 -15.61 15.14
CA MET A 213 -12.88 -15.24 13.73
C MET A 213 -14.13 -15.87 13.11
N VAL A 214 -14.35 -17.19 13.32
CA VAL A 214 -15.55 -17.87 12.82
C VAL A 214 -16.82 -17.27 13.39
N ARG A 215 -16.87 -16.94 14.69
CA ARG A 215 -18.04 -16.30 15.33
C ARG A 215 -18.30 -14.89 14.80
N GLN A 216 -17.25 -14.09 14.61
CA GLN A 216 -17.38 -12.75 14.02
C GLN A 216 -17.83 -12.84 12.56
N ALA A 217 -17.33 -13.84 11.82
CA ALA A 217 -17.75 -14.10 10.45
C ALA A 217 -19.19 -14.64 10.37
N ALA A 218 -19.61 -15.49 11.31
CA ALA A 218 -21.00 -15.94 11.43
C ALA A 218 -21.97 -14.75 11.53
N GLY A 219 -21.69 -13.79 12.41
CA GLY A 219 -22.51 -12.57 12.49
C GLY A 219 -22.48 -11.74 11.19
N GLY A 220 -21.33 -11.65 10.53
CA GLY A 220 -21.23 -11.02 9.21
C GLY A 220 -22.07 -11.72 8.14
N GLY A 221 -22.15 -13.06 8.19
CA GLY A 221 -23.00 -13.86 7.30
C GLY A 221 -24.49 -13.62 7.55
N ALA A 222 -24.92 -13.57 8.82
CA ALA A 222 -26.29 -13.24 9.19
C ALA A 222 -26.70 -11.84 8.70
N LEU A 223 -25.86 -10.82 8.90
CA LEU A 223 -26.14 -9.47 8.40
C LEU A 223 -26.13 -9.42 6.86
N THR A 224 -25.28 -10.23 6.22
CA THR A 224 -25.26 -10.34 4.74
C THR A 224 -26.56 -10.95 4.18
N ALA A 225 -27.26 -11.81 4.92
CA ALA A 225 -28.58 -12.31 4.51
C ALA A 225 -29.58 -11.16 4.35
N VAL A 226 -29.58 -10.20 5.28
CA VAL A 226 -30.40 -8.97 5.18
C VAL A 226 -30.01 -8.16 3.94
N THR A 227 -28.71 -8.03 3.65
CA THR A 227 -28.20 -7.37 2.44
C THR A 227 -28.72 -8.02 1.16
N VAL A 228 -28.81 -9.36 1.12
CA VAL A 228 -29.35 -10.10 -0.02
C VAL A 228 -30.84 -9.83 -0.21
N LEU A 229 -31.62 -9.82 0.86
CA LEU A 229 -33.05 -9.47 0.80
C LEU A 229 -33.26 -8.03 0.31
N MET A 230 -32.52 -7.07 0.88
CA MET A 230 -32.56 -5.68 0.43
C MET A 230 -32.15 -5.53 -1.04
N LYS A 231 -31.19 -6.32 -1.52
CA LYS A 231 -30.79 -6.33 -2.93
C LYS A 231 -31.97 -6.74 -3.82
N PHE A 232 -32.68 -7.82 -3.48
CA PHE A 232 -33.86 -8.23 -4.25
C PHE A 232 -34.97 -7.17 -4.21
N ALA A 233 -35.21 -6.56 -3.05
CA ALA A 233 -36.17 -5.46 -2.93
C ALA A 233 -35.82 -4.26 -3.83
N ILE A 234 -34.54 -3.85 -3.88
CA ILE A 234 -34.08 -2.75 -4.75
C ILE A 234 -34.26 -3.11 -6.23
N VAL A 235 -33.91 -4.34 -6.62
CA VAL A 235 -34.08 -4.82 -8.00
C VAL A 235 -35.57 -4.84 -8.39
N ALA A 236 -36.45 -5.24 -7.47
CA ALA A 236 -37.89 -5.29 -7.69
C ALA A 236 -38.54 -3.91 -7.92
N LEU A 237 -37.88 -2.80 -7.51
CA LEU A 237 -38.36 -1.44 -7.80
C LEU A 237 -38.25 -1.07 -9.29
N GLY A 238 -37.55 -1.85 -10.11
CA GLY A 238 -37.48 -1.61 -11.56
C GLY A 238 -36.79 -0.29 -11.93
N LEU A 239 -35.86 0.20 -11.10
CA LEU A 239 -35.15 1.45 -11.33
C LEU A 239 -34.25 1.37 -12.57
N SER A 240 -33.97 2.52 -13.19
CA SER A 240 -32.99 2.58 -14.28
C SER A 240 -31.61 2.10 -13.83
N ALA A 241 -30.78 1.63 -14.76
CA ALA A 241 -29.50 0.97 -14.45
C ALA A 241 -28.60 1.78 -13.50
N PHE A 242 -28.50 3.10 -13.71
CA PHE A 242 -27.74 3.99 -12.84
C PHE A 242 -28.32 4.06 -11.42
N TRP A 243 -29.63 4.29 -11.28
CA TRP A 243 -30.28 4.43 -9.97
C TRP A 243 -30.32 3.12 -9.20
N ASN A 244 -30.53 2.00 -9.90
CA ASN A 244 -30.40 0.67 -9.32
C ASN A 244 -28.98 0.44 -8.78
N GLY A 245 -27.96 0.77 -9.58
CA GLY A 245 -26.56 0.68 -9.16
C GLY A 245 -26.20 1.60 -7.99
N PHE A 246 -26.74 2.83 -7.97
CA PHE A 246 -26.54 3.79 -6.89
C PHE A 246 -27.14 3.30 -5.57
N TRP A 247 -28.40 2.87 -5.56
CA TRP A 247 -29.08 2.39 -4.36
C TRP A 247 -28.54 1.05 -3.87
N ALA A 248 -28.21 0.13 -4.78
CA ALA A 248 -27.48 -1.08 -4.42
C ALA A 248 -26.12 -0.72 -3.79
N GLY A 249 -25.41 0.25 -4.34
CA GLY A 249 -24.13 0.72 -3.81
C GLY A 249 -24.22 1.34 -2.42
N ALA A 250 -25.21 2.21 -2.20
CA ALA A 250 -25.49 2.81 -0.90
C ALA A 250 -25.89 1.75 0.15
N MET A 251 -26.72 0.78 -0.25
CA MET A 251 -27.12 -0.35 0.60
C MET A 251 -25.92 -1.24 0.97
N TYR A 252 -25.08 -1.61 0.01
CA TYR A 252 -23.86 -2.37 0.28
C TYR A 252 -22.91 -1.59 1.21
N ALA A 253 -22.73 -0.29 0.97
CA ALA A 253 -21.90 0.56 1.84
C ALA A 253 -22.43 0.58 3.28
N ALA A 254 -23.74 0.81 3.47
CA ALA A 254 -24.38 0.80 4.78
C ALA A 254 -24.25 -0.56 5.47
N SER A 255 -24.43 -1.66 4.73
CA SER A 255 -24.27 -3.01 5.24
C SER A 255 -22.83 -3.27 5.70
N PHE A 256 -21.83 -2.94 4.88
CA PHE A 256 -20.43 -3.20 5.22
C PHE A 256 -19.93 -2.32 6.36
N VAL A 257 -20.40 -1.07 6.44
CA VAL A 257 -20.15 -0.19 7.59
C VAL A 257 -20.78 -0.76 8.85
N THR A 258 -22.02 -1.26 8.78
CA THR A 258 -22.68 -1.90 9.93
C THR A 258 -21.93 -3.14 10.41
N ILE A 259 -21.50 -4.02 9.49
CA ILE A 259 -20.65 -5.18 9.82
C ILE A 259 -19.39 -4.72 10.59
N GLN A 260 -18.71 -3.67 10.12
CA GLN A 260 -17.53 -3.13 10.77
C GLN A 260 -17.83 -2.55 12.16
N LEU A 261 -18.91 -1.78 12.31
CA LEU A 261 -19.30 -1.15 13.57
C LEU A 261 -19.70 -2.16 14.65
N LEU A 262 -20.26 -3.30 14.24
CA LEU A 262 -20.60 -4.41 15.14
C LEU A 262 -19.40 -5.34 15.43
N HIS A 263 -18.19 -5.00 14.95
CA HIS A 263 -16.98 -5.83 15.07
C HIS A 263 -17.15 -7.25 14.49
N LEU A 264 -18.00 -7.36 13.46
CA LEU A 264 -18.22 -8.57 12.70
C LEU A 264 -17.24 -8.63 11.53
N THR A 265 -17.07 -9.82 10.95
CA THR A 265 -16.14 -10.04 9.84
C THR A 265 -16.90 -10.34 8.56
N LEU A 266 -16.60 -9.58 7.51
CA LEU A 266 -16.93 -9.95 6.14
C LEU A 266 -15.65 -10.51 5.48
N ALA A 267 -15.74 -11.73 4.99
CA ALA A 267 -14.67 -12.40 4.28
C ALA A 267 -14.25 -11.59 3.04
N THR A 268 -13.05 -11.87 2.53
CA THR A 268 -12.48 -11.30 1.29
C THR A 268 -12.07 -9.82 1.34
N LYS A 269 -12.41 -9.07 2.40
CA LYS A 269 -11.84 -7.73 2.65
C LYS A 269 -10.43 -7.79 3.24
N GLN A 270 -10.18 -8.79 4.07
CA GLN A 270 -8.93 -8.99 4.81
C GLN A 270 -7.67 -9.15 3.92
N PRO A 271 -7.70 -9.85 2.77
CA PRO A 271 -6.52 -10.13 1.95
C PRO A 271 -5.72 -8.88 1.60
N ALA A 272 -6.38 -7.76 1.34
CA ALA A 272 -5.74 -6.51 0.97
C ALA A 272 -4.94 -5.87 2.13
N MET A 273 -5.32 -6.15 3.39
CA MET A 273 -4.61 -5.67 4.58
C MET A 273 -3.52 -6.66 5.01
N THR A 274 -3.79 -7.97 4.90
CA THR A 274 -2.85 -9.02 5.30
C THR A 274 -1.69 -9.23 4.33
N ALA A 275 -1.87 -8.92 3.03
CA ALA A 275 -0.83 -9.06 2.02
C ALA A 275 0.41 -8.18 2.31
N PRO A 276 0.25 -6.88 2.63
CA PRO A 276 1.33 -6.05 3.16
C PRO A 276 2.06 -6.64 4.37
N ALA A 277 1.32 -7.17 5.35
CA ALA A 277 1.92 -7.81 6.54
C ALA A 277 2.79 -9.00 6.15
N MET A 278 2.30 -9.82 5.22
CA MET A 278 3.07 -10.94 4.67
C MET A 278 4.33 -10.44 3.96
N ALA A 279 4.23 -9.37 3.18
CA ALA A 279 5.34 -8.80 2.42
C ALA A 279 6.49 -8.32 3.33
N ALA A 280 6.17 -7.68 4.46
CA ALA A 280 7.15 -7.23 5.44
C ALA A 280 7.95 -8.40 6.05
N ARG A 281 7.33 -9.58 6.21
CA ARG A 281 8.00 -10.78 6.74
C ARG A 281 9.06 -11.36 5.79
N LEU A 282 9.06 -11.00 4.50
CA LEU A 282 10.07 -11.51 3.55
C LEU A 282 11.50 -11.04 3.87
N HIS A 283 11.69 -9.96 4.63
CA HIS A 283 13.04 -9.52 5.03
C HIS A 283 13.78 -10.55 5.90
N ARG A 284 13.02 -11.40 6.63
CA ARG A 284 13.55 -12.42 7.55
C ARG A 284 13.85 -13.76 6.88
N LEU A 285 13.71 -13.86 5.55
CA LEU A 285 13.99 -15.10 4.81
C LEU A 285 15.47 -15.51 4.85
N LYS A 286 16.37 -14.55 5.09
CA LYS A 286 17.81 -14.79 5.18
C LYS A 286 18.24 -15.33 6.55
N ASP A 287 17.34 -15.32 7.53
CA ASP A 287 17.60 -15.84 8.86
C ASP A 287 17.51 -17.38 8.85
N GLN A 288 18.21 -18.04 9.78
CA GLN A 288 18.11 -19.51 9.94
C GLN A 288 16.65 -19.89 10.24
N GLY A 289 16.06 -20.78 9.43
CA GLY A 289 14.65 -21.18 9.56
C GLY A 289 13.63 -20.13 9.09
N GLY A 290 14.08 -19.04 8.47
CA GLY A 290 13.19 -17.96 8.00
C GLY A 290 12.16 -18.41 6.97
N VAL A 291 12.49 -19.44 6.18
CA VAL A 291 11.60 -20.02 5.16
C VAL A 291 10.48 -20.81 5.80
N GLU A 292 10.78 -21.67 6.77
CA GLU A 292 9.79 -22.43 7.53
C GLU A 292 8.84 -21.49 8.28
N ALA A 293 9.39 -20.48 8.97
CA ALA A 293 8.60 -19.47 9.67
C ALA A 293 7.69 -18.69 8.71
N PHE A 294 8.17 -18.36 7.51
CA PHE A 294 7.35 -17.71 6.47
C PHE A 294 6.22 -18.63 5.99
N VAL A 295 6.49 -19.93 5.78
CA VAL A 295 5.47 -20.91 5.38
C VAL A 295 4.41 -21.09 6.47
N ASP A 296 4.80 -21.10 7.75
CA ASP A 296 3.85 -21.12 8.87
C ASP A 296 2.97 -19.87 8.88
N GLU A 297 3.53 -18.70 8.60
CA GLU A 297 2.78 -17.46 8.49
C GLU A 297 1.76 -17.49 7.33
N VAL A 298 2.17 -18.00 6.16
CA VAL A 298 1.26 -18.23 5.02
C VAL A 298 0.14 -19.21 5.40
N THR A 299 0.46 -20.23 6.18
CA THR A 299 -0.52 -21.21 6.66
C THR A 299 -1.55 -20.54 7.57
N HIS A 300 -1.11 -19.72 8.53
CA HIS A 300 -1.98 -18.96 9.42
C HIS A 300 -2.87 -17.97 8.66
N LEU A 301 -2.31 -17.31 7.66
CA LEU A 301 -3.04 -16.40 6.80
C LEU A 301 -4.18 -17.12 6.05
N VAL A 302 -3.86 -18.17 5.30
CA VAL A 302 -4.84 -18.94 4.52
C VAL A 302 -5.93 -19.49 5.42
N ARG A 303 -5.55 -20.05 6.58
CA ARG A 303 -6.48 -20.55 7.59
C ARG A 303 -7.46 -19.49 8.06
N SER A 304 -6.99 -18.26 8.26
CA SER A 304 -7.84 -17.14 8.69
C SER A 304 -8.84 -16.72 7.60
N GLN A 305 -8.41 -16.72 6.33
CA GLN A 305 -9.29 -16.44 5.19
C GLN A 305 -10.36 -17.52 5.03
N VAL A 306 -9.97 -18.79 5.14
CA VAL A 306 -10.90 -19.92 5.12
C VAL A 306 -11.92 -19.80 6.26
N ALA A 307 -11.46 -19.54 7.49
CA ALA A 307 -12.33 -19.38 8.65
C ALA A 307 -13.39 -18.29 8.44
N ALA A 308 -12.98 -17.14 7.88
CA ALA A 308 -13.88 -16.04 7.58
C ALA A 308 -14.91 -16.41 6.50
N VAL A 309 -14.48 -17.04 5.39
CA VAL A 309 -15.39 -17.46 4.31
C VAL A 309 -16.38 -18.52 4.82
N LEU A 310 -15.91 -19.54 5.52
CA LEU A 310 -16.76 -20.60 6.07
C LEU A 310 -17.73 -20.07 7.12
N GLY A 311 -17.29 -19.16 8.00
CA GLY A 311 -18.17 -18.53 8.98
C GLY A 311 -19.28 -17.69 8.32
N ASN A 312 -18.96 -16.93 7.29
CA ASN A 312 -19.97 -16.19 6.53
C ASN A 312 -20.95 -17.14 5.81
N VAL A 313 -20.43 -18.05 4.96
CA VAL A 313 -21.25 -18.95 4.12
C VAL A 313 -22.08 -19.89 4.97
N GLY A 314 -21.49 -20.45 6.03
CA GLY A 314 -22.14 -21.37 6.96
C GLY A 314 -23.32 -20.77 7.72
N VAL A 315 -23.47 -19.43 7.75
CA VAL A 315 -24.62 -18.76 8.35
C VAL A 315 -25.54 -18.13 7.31
N VAL A 316 -25.02 -17.50 6.27
CA VAL A 316 -25.87 -16.83 5.26
C VAL A 316 -26.80 -17.83 4.55
N VAL A 317 -26.31 -19.04 4.25
CA VAL A 317 -27.08 -20.09 3.58
C VAL A 317 -28.26 -20.55 4.42
N PRO A 318 -28.08 -21.07 5.66
CA PRO A 318 -29.22 -21.52 6.46
C PRO A 318 -30.17 -20.39 6.83
N VAL A 319 -29.68 -19.17 7.07
CA VAL A 319 -30.55 -18.01 7.32
C VAL A 319 -31.44 -17.73 6.11
N MET A 320 -30.88 -17.71 4.90
CA MET A 320 -31.66 -17.47 3.68
C MET A 320 -32.63 -18.61 3.35
N LEU A 321 -32.24 -19.86 3.62
CA LEU A 321 -33.17 -21.00 3.52
C LEU A 321 -34.34 -20.84 4.50
N GLY A 322 -34.05 -20.49 5.76
CA GLY A 322 -35.06 -20.25 6.79
C GLY A 322 -35.99 -19.08 6.45
N VAL A 323 -35.45 -17.99 5.89
CA VAL A 323 -36.25 -16.86 5.40
C VAL A 323 -37.16 -17.30 4.25
N GLY A 324 -36.67 -18.11 3.31
CA GLY A 324 -37.50 -18.60 2.21
C GLY A 324 -38.64 -19.51 2.68
N VAL A 325 -38.38 -20.39 3.65
CA VAL A 325 -39.42 -21.21 4.28
C VAL A 325 -40.43 -20.33 5.03
N LEU A 326 -39.95 -19.35 5.80
CA LEU A 326 -40.81 -18.44 6.55
C LEU A 326 -41.70 -17.60 5.62
N ALA A 327 -41.15 -17.09 4.52
CA ALA A 327 -41.90 -16.33 3.52
C ALA A 327 -43.06 -17.16 2.95
N ARG A 328 -42.81 -18.43 2.59
CA ARG A 328 -43.84 -19.33 2.11
C ARG A 328 -44.94 -19.61 3.15
N VAL A 329 -44.55 -19.85 4.41
CA VAL A 329 -45.51 -20.21 5.46
C VAL A 329 -46.34 -19.00 5.94
N VAL A 330 -45.74 -17.81 6.01
CA VAL A 330 -46.37 -16.63 6.61
C VAL A 330 -47.00 -15.71 5.57
N LEU A 331 -46.36 -15.55 4.41
CA LEU A 331 -46.78 -14.61 3.39
C LEU A 331 -47.50 -15.28 2.21
N ASP A 332 -47.55 -16.61 2.18
CA ASP A 332 -48.13 -17.43 1.12
C ASP A 332 -47.54 -17.17 -0.28
N HIS A 333 -46.34 -16.58 -0.34
CA HIS A 333 -45.57 -16.38 -1.57
C HIS A 333 -44.07 -16.57 -1.34
N PRO A 334 -43.32 -17.08 -2.33
CA PRO A 334 -41.87 -17.21 -2.24
C PRO A 334 -41.18 -15.84 -2.29
N VAL A 335 -39.92 -15.79 -1.84
CA VAL A 335 -39.09 -14.55 -1.88
C VAL A 335 -38.79 -14.13 -3.32
N LEU A 336 -38.70 -15.09 -4.23
CA LEU A 336 -38.52 -14.90 -5.66
C LEU A 336 -39.57 -15.75 -6.39
N ASP A 337 -40.10 -15.26 -7.50
CA ASP A 337 -40.84 -16.15 -8.41
C ASP A 337 -39.89 -17.16 -9.08
N ASP A 338 -40.47 -18.17 -9.73
CA ASP A 338 -39.73 -19.29 -10.32
C ASP A 338 -38.78 -18.84 -11.44
N GLU A 339 -39.17 -17.84 -12.22
CA GLU A 339 -38.37 -17.31 -13.33
C GLU A 339 -37.10 -16.63 -12.79
N HIS A 340 -37.26 -15.73 -11.82
CA HIS A 340 -36.17 -15.02 -11.18
C HIS A 340 -35.27 -15.97 -10.38
N ALA A 341 -35.84 -16.95 -9.68
CA ALA A 341 -35.07 -17.96 -8.96
C ALA A 341 -34.19 -18.78 -9.92
N MET A 342 -34.73 -19.22 -11.05
CA MET A 342 -33.97 -19.94 -12.08
C MET A 342 -32.91 -19.04 -12.73
N ALA A 343 -33.23 -17.77 -13.02
CA ALA A 343 -32.28 -16.80 -13.55
C ALA A 343 -31.10 -16.56 -12.61
N VAL A 344 -31.35 -16.46 -11.30
CA VAL A 344 -30.30 -16.36 -10.27
C VAL A 344 -29.38 -17.58 -10.31
N LEU A 345 -29.92 -18.81 -10.31
CA LEU A 345 -29.08 -20.03 -10.37
C LEU A 345 -28.25 -20.10 -11.66
N LYS A 346 -28.85 -19.78 -12.82
CA LYS A 346 -28.14 -19.78 -14.11
C LYS A 346 -27.05 -18.72 -14.16
N SER A 347 -27.32 -17.50 -13.69
CA SER A 347 -26.34 -16.40 -13.69
C SER A 347 -25.15 -16.65 -12.75
N LEU A 348 -25.35 -17.43 -11.68
CA LEU A 348 -24.33 -17.80 -10.70
C LEU A 348 -23.65 -19.15 -11.00
N SER A 349 -23.95 -19.76 -12.14
CA SER A 349 -23.37 -21.04 -12.56
C SER A 349 -21.85 -20.94 -12.74
N LEU A 350 -21.12 -21.95 -12.26
CA LEU A 350 -19.67 -22.07 -12.49
C LEU A 350 -19.32 -22.34 -13.97
N ALA A 351 -20.24 -22.95 -14.74
CA ALA A 351 -20.04 -23.17 -16.17
C ALA A 351 -20.10 -21.86 -16.99
N GLY A 352 -20.59 -20.77 -16.39
CA GLY A 352 -20.66 -19.45 -17.00
C GLY A 352 -19.47 -18.53 -16.64
N PRO A 353 -19.60 -17.22 -16.88
CA PRO A 353 -18.54 -16.23 -16.62
C PRO A 353 -18.29 -15.92 -15.13
N THR A 354 -18.90 -16.66 -14.20
CA THR A 354 -18.85 -16.41 -12.75
C THR A 354 -17.42 -16.26 -12.22
N ALA A 355 -16.48 -17.08 -12.69
CA ALA A 355 -15.08 -16.98 -12.28
C ALA A 355 -14.41 -15.66 -12.70
N ILE A 356 -14.73 -15.14 -13.89
CA ILE A 356 -14.21 -13.88 -14.41
C ILE A 356 -14.79 -12.71 -13.59
N TYR A 357 -16.09 -12.72 -13.32
CA TYR A 357 -16.74 -11.72 -12.48
C TYR A 357 -16.26 -11.77 -11.02
N ALA A 358 -15.92 -12.96 -10.51
CA ALA A 358 -15.28 -13.11 -9.20
C ALA A 358 -13.87 -12.50 -9.18
N ALA A 359 -13.11 -12.62 -10.28
CA ALA A 359 -11.80 -11.99 -10.40
C ALA A 359 -11.93 -10.47 -10.45
N PHE A 360 -12.90 -9.94 -11.22
CA PHE A 360 -13.22 -8.52 -11.22
C PHE A 360 -13.57 -8.01 -9.83
N THR A 361 -14.39 -8.76 -9.08
CA THR A 361 -14.71 -8.43 -7.68
C THR A 361 -13.46 -8.39 -6.80
N GLY A 362 -12.51 -9.30 -7.00
CA GLY A 362 -11.20 -9.27 -6.34
C GLY A 362 -10.39 -7.99 -6.64
N VAL A 363 -10.46 -7.47 -7.88
CA VAL A 363 -9.86 -6.19 -8.25
C VAL A 363 -10.54 -5.03 -7.52
N LEU A 364 -11.88 -5.03 -7.41
CA LEU A 364 -12.61 -4.00 -6.67
C LEU A 364 -12.27 -4.01 -5.18
N LEU A 365 -12.15 -5.20 -4.57
CA LEU A 365 -11.69 -5.36 -3.19
C LEU A 365 -10.31 -4.73 -2.97
N PHE A 366 -9.37 -4.97 -3.90
CA PHE A 366 -8.06 -4.33 -3.87
C PHE A 366 -8.15 -2.81 -4.08
N ALA A 367 -8.92 -2.33 -5.05
CA ALA A 367 -9.08 -0.90 -5.32
C ALA A 367 -9.64 -0.14 -4.09
N ALA A 368 -10.64 -0.72 -3.41
CA ALA A 368 -11.19 -0.17 -2.18
C ALA A 368 -10.16 -0.08 -1.04
N SER A 369 -9.19 -1.01 -0.97
CA SER A 369 -8.09 -0.92 0.01
C SER A 369 -7.12 0.24 -0.29
N ILE A 370 -6.90 0.56 -1.57
CA ILE A 370 -6.09 1.72 -1.96
C ILE A 370 -6.80 3.01 -1.53
N VAL A 371 -8.12 3.11 -1.79
CA VAL A 371 -8.92 4.28 -1.38
C VAL A 371 -8.86 4.47 0.14
N ALA A 372 -8.90 3.38 0.90
CA ALA A 372 -8.76 3.42 2.36
C ALA A 372 -7.39 3.92 2.81
N GLY A 373 -6.30 3.34 2.29
CA GLY A 373 -4.95 3.78 2.61
C GLY A 373 -4.69 5.24 2.23
N TRP A 374 -5.21 5.68 1.08
CA TRP A 374 -5.14 7.08 0.67
C TRP A 374 -5.92 8.00 1.61
N THR A 375 -7.15 7.63 1.96
CA THR A 375 -8.00 8.44 2.85
C THR A 375 -7.43 8.52 4.25
N GLU A 376 -6.89 7.41 4.78
CA GLU A 376 -6.22 7.41 6.08
C GLU A 376 -4.96 8.29 6.06
N ASN A 377 -4.14 8.19 5.00
CA ASN A 377 -2.98 9.05 4.85
C ASN A 377 -3.38 10.53 4.79
N ALA A 378 -4.43 10.88 4.03
CA ALA A 378 -4.95 12.24 3.97
C ALA A 378 -5.45 12.73 5.35
N PHE A 379 -6.13 11.86 6.10
CA PHE A 379 -6.62 12.17 7.45
C PHE A 379 -5.49 12.52 8.41
N VAL A 380 -4.39 11.76 8.38
CA VAL A 380 -3.19 12.05 9.19
C VAL A 380 -2.43 13.26 8.67
N LEU A 381 -2.20 13.34 7.36
CA LEU A 381 -1.42 14.41 6.73
C LEU A 381 -2.02 15.79 7.01
N HIS A 382 -3.34 15.90 6.94
CA HIS A 382 -4.06 17.14 7.21
C HIS A 382 -4.41 17.33 8.70
N ARG A 383 -3.92 16.44 9.58
CA ARG A 383 -4.18 16.46 11.04
C ARG A 383 -5.67 16.62 11.35
N LEU A 384 -6.50 15.88 10.62
CA LEU A 384 -7.96 15.98 10.73
C LEU A 384 -8.44 15.52 12.12
N ASP A 385 -7.68 14.67 12.81
CA ASP A 385 -7.90 14.34 14.22
C ASP A 385 -7.85 15.60 15.11
N SER A 386 -6.83 16.44 14.93
CA SER A 386 -6.68 17.68 15.67
C SER A 386 -7.72 18.71 15.25
N ALA A 387 -8.01 18.80 13.94
CA ALA A 387 -9.05 19.68 13.41
C ALA A 387 -10.42 19.34 14.01
N LEU A 388 -10.82 18.06 14.02
CA LEU A 388 -12.08 17.60 14.63
C LEU A 388 -12.13 17.89 16.13
N ARG A 389 -11.00 17.72 16.84
CA ARG A 389 -10.90 17.94 18.29
C ARG A 389 -11.08 19.42 18.68
N HIS A 390 -10.52 20.35 17.91
CA HIS A 390 -10.45 21.77 18.25
C HIS A 390 -11.35 22.67 17.39
N ASN A 391 -12.18 22.09 16.51
CA ASN A 391 -13.10 22.87 15.69
C ASN A 391 -14.15 23.59 16.57
N PRO A 392 -14.29 24.93 16.46
CA PRO A 392 -15.22 25.70 17.28
C PRO A 392 -16.68 25.26 17.15
N ARG A 393 -17.14 24.90 15.93
CA ARG A 393 -18.51 24.45 15.68
C ARG A 393 -18.77 23.08 16.29
N ILE A 394 -17.82 22.16 16.15
CA ILE A 394 -17.93 20.81 16.74
C ILE A 394 -17.89 20.90 18.27
N GLY A 395 -17.01 21.75 18.81
CA GLY A 395 -16.92 22.04 20.24
C GLY A 395 -18.21 22.64 20.79
N ALA A 396 -18.84 23.56 20.05
CA ALA A 396 -20.11 24.18 20.42
C ALA A 396 -21.28 23.17 20.43
N VAL A 397 -21.37 22.28 19.43
CA VAL A 397 -22.49 21.32 19.30
C VAL A 397 -22.32 20.09 20.20
N LEU A 398 -21.12 19.52 20.28
CA LEU A 398 -20.88 18.24 20.98
C LEU A 398 -20.23 18.42 22.37
N GLY A 399 -19.56 19.55 22.61
CA GLY A 399 -18.70 19.76 23.77
C GLY A 399 -17.31 19.12 23.62
N PRO A 400 -16.31 19.58 24.40
CA PRO A 400 -14.90 19.21 24.22
C PRO A 400 -14.61 17.73 24.50
N LYS A 401 -15.32 17.09 25.44
CA LYS A 401 -15.15 15.67 25.74
C LYS A 401 -15.63 14.78 24.58
N ARG A 402 -16.78 15.09 23.97
CA ARG A 402 -17.32 14.32 22.85
C ARG A 402 -16.56 14.58 21.55
N ALA A 403 -16.12 15.83 21.30
CA ALA A 403 -15.24 16.15 20.17
C ALA A 403 -13.93 15.33 20.22
N ARG A 404 -13.32 15.19 21.41
CA ARG A 404 -12.14 14.32 21.61
C ARG A 404 -12.42 12.84 21.30
N ARG A 405 -13.55 12.31 21.77
CA ARG A 405 -13.95 10.92 21.48
C ARG A 405 -14.22 10.72 19.99
N TRP A 406 -14.89 11.67 19.34
CA TRP A 406 -15.17 11.59 17.91
C TRP A 406 -13.90 11.65 17.06
N ALA A 407 -12.96 12.53 17.40
CA ALA A 407 -11.64 12.57 16.75
C ALA A 407 -10.90 11.23 16.89
N GLY A 408 -10.88 10.63 18.10
CA GLY A 408 -10.30 9.31 18.33
C GLY A 408 -11.00 8.21 17.54
N PHE A 409 -12.33 8.20 17.52
CA PHE A 409 -13.13 7.26 16.75
C PHE A 409 -12.86 7.36 15.25
N MET A 410 -12.86 8.58 14.68
CA MET A 410 -12.51 8.79 13.27
C MET A 410 -11.09 8.32 12.98
N ARG A 411 -10.11 8.62 13.84
CA ARG A 411 -8.72 8.20 13.65
C ARG A 411 -8.57 6.68 13.52
N THR A 412 -9.38 5.92 14.26
CA THR A 412 -9.37 4.44 14.24
C THR A 412 -10.24 3.86 13.11
N HIS A 413 -11.35 4.50 12.74
CA HIS A 413 -12.35 3.92 11.82
C HIS A 413 -12.35 4.48 10.39
N ILE A 414 -11.71 5.64 10.13
CA ILE A 414 -11.80 6.34 8.83
C ILE A 414 -11.33 5.46 7.66
N SER A 415 -10.25 4.70 7.84
CA SER A 415 -9.73 3.76 6.84
C SER A 415 -10.75 2.68 6.50
N GLY A 416 -11.38 2.09 7.54
CA GLY A 416 -12.41 1.08 7.36
C GLY A 416 -13.68 1.63 6.69
N PHE A 417 -14.12 2.84 7.04
CA PHE A 417 -15.24 3.51 6.39
C PHE A 417 -14.95 3.82 4.92
N ALA A 418 -13.79 4.40 4.63
CA ALA A 418 -13.37 4.68 3.26
C ALA A 418 -13.39 3.40 2.41
N SER A 419 -12.80 2.30 2.92
CA SER A 419 -12.82 1.00 2.24
C SER A 419 -14.25 0.48 2.00
N ASN A 420 -15.09 0.47 3.05
CA ASN A 420 -16.43 -0.11 2.98
C ASN A 420 -17.37 0.70 2.09
N ILE A 421 -17.33 2.03 2.20
CA ILE A 421 -18.15 2.93 1.40
C ILE A 421 -17.72 2.86 -0.06
N SER A 422 -16.42 2.96 -0.36
CA SER A 422 -15.94 2.85 -1.73
C SER A 422 -16.24 1.49 -2.34
N LEU A 423 -16.05 0.40 -1.57
CA LEU A 423 -16.38 -0.95 -2.04
C LEU A 423 -17.87 -1.07 -2.35
N GLY A 424 -18.75 -0.63 -1.44
CA GLY A 424 -20.19 -0.68 -1.65
C GLY A 424 -20.61 -0.01 -2.97
N PHE A 425 -20.18 1.24 -3.17
CA PHE A 425 -20.46 1.95 -4.42
C PHE A 425 -19.82 1.31 -5.65
N MET A 426 -18.59 0.77 -5.55
CA MET A 426 -17.97 0.04 -6.67
C MET A 426 -18.76 -1.22 -7.04
N LEU A 427 -19.26 -1.99 -6.07
CA LEU A 427 -20.07 -3.20 -6.37
C LEU A 427 -21.42 -2.85 -7.00
N GLY A 428 -22.02 -1.71 -6.64
CA GLY A 428 -23.30 -1.25 -7.20
C GLY A 428 -23.17 -0.56 -8.56
N LEU A 429 -22.26 0.41 -8.68
CA LEU A 429 -22.15 1.28 -9.86
C LEU A 429 -21.28 0.70 -10.97
N ALA A 430 -20.24 -0.10 -10.67
CA ALA A 430 -19.34 -0.59 -11.72
C ALA A 430 -20.04 -1.44 -12.80
N PRO A 431 -20.99 -2.34 -12.46
CA PRO A 431 -21.80 -3.02 -13.46
C PRO A 431 -22.63 -2.06 -14.33
N ALA A 432 -23.26 -1.06 -13.71
CA ALA A 432 -24.07 -0.06 -14.42
C ALA A 432 -23.22 0.78 -15.39
N PHE A 433 -22.02 1.20 -14.97
CA PHE A 433 -21.07 1.88 -15.83
C PHE A 433 -20.58 0.99 -16.97
N ALA A 434 -20.24 -0.28 -16.70
CA ALA A 434 -19.80 -1.20 -17.74
C ALA A 434 -20.90 -1.46 -18.79
N ALA A 435 -22.14 -1.65 -18.33
CA ALA A 435 -23.30 -1.83 -19.19
C ALA A 435 -23.53 -0.64 -20.13
N PHE A 436 -23.27 0.59 -19.66
CA PHE A 436 -23.34 1.79 -20.50
C PHE A 436 -22.38 1.74 -21.71
N PHE A 437 -21.22 1.10 -21.57
CA PHE A 437 -20.27 0.87 -22.66
C PHE A 437 -20.51 -0.44 -23.43
N GLY A 438 -21.64 -1.12 -23.20
CA GLY A 438 -21.96 -2.41 -23.83
C GLY A 438 -21.18 -3.60 -23.26
N ILE A 439 -20.50 -3.41 -22.12
CA ILE A 439 -19.73 -4.47 -21.45
C ILE A 439 -20.64 -5.11 -20.38
N GLY A 440 -21.10 -6.33 -20.62
CA GLY A 440 -21.89 -7.12 -19.66
C GLY A 440 -21.06 -7.61 -18.47
N LEU A 441 -20.60 -6.68 -17.63
CA LEU A 441 -19.77 -6.97 -16.47
C LEU A 441 -20.63 -7.06 -15.21
N GLU A 442 -20.49 -8.15 -14.48
CA GLU A 442 -21.15 -8.33 -13.20
C GLU A 442 -20.14 -8.51 -12.06
N VAL A 443 -20.67 -8.46 -10.83
CA VAL A 443 -19.92 -8.66 -9.60
C VAL A 443 -20.39 -9.95 -8.93
N ARG A 444 -19.43 -10.77 -8.49
CA ARG A 444 -19.65 -12.05 -7.82
C ARG A 444 -18.80 -12.09 -6.54
N HIS A 445 -19.46 -11.84 -5.42
CA HIS A 445 -18.86 -11.92 -4.09
C HIS A 445 -19.38 -13.16 -3.36
N VAL A 446 -18.48 -14.00 -2.85
CA VAL A 446 -18.79 -15.33 -2.29
C VAL A 446 -20.00 -15.35 -1.35
N THR A 447 -20.06 -14.47 -0.35
CA THR A 447 -21.15 -14.47 0.64
C THR A 447 -22.49 -14.02 0.05
N LEU A 448 -22.47 -13.03 -0.85
CA LEU A 448 -23.68 -12.52 -1.49
C LEU A 448 -24.21 -13.58 -2.47
N SER A 449 -23.33 -14.16 -3.29
CA SER A 449 -23.69 -15.25 -4.20
C SER A 449 -24.27 -16.45 -3.46
N ALA A 450 -23.66 -16.87 -2.34
CA ALA A 450 -24.17 -17.98 -1.53
C ALA A 450 -25.57 -17.69 -0.97
N GLY A 451 -25.80 -16.49 -0.45
CA GLY A 451 -27.13 -16.08 0.02
C GLY A 451 -28.18 -16.01 -1.11
N GLN A 452 -27.80 -15.54 -2.29
CA GLN A 452 -28.69 -15.51 -3.47
C GLN A 452 -29.05 -16.92 -3.96
N ILE A 453 -28.09 -17.84 -4.02
CA ILE A 453 -28.32 -19.24 -4.38
C ILE A 453 -29.27 -19.89 -3.36
N ALA A 454 -29.05 -19.66 -2.06
CA ALA A 454 -29.92 -20.17 -1.02
C ALA A 454 -31.35 -19.61 -1.13
N ALA A 455 -31.50 -18.31 -1.41
CA ALA A 455 -32.81 -17.69 -1.63
C ALA A 455 -33.54 -18.29 -2.83
N ALA A 456 -32.83 -18.48 -3.95
CA ALA A 456 -33.40 -19.10 -5.15
C ALA A 456 -33.79 -20.56 -4.91
N ALA A 457 -32.92 -21.34 -4.26
CA ALA A 457 -33.21 -22.73 -3.90
C ALA A 457 -34.44 -22.83 -2.98
N ALA A 458 -34.55 -21.97 -1.96
CA ALA A 458 -35.70 -21.94 -1.07
C ALA A 458 -36.99 -21.47 -1.77
N SER A 459 -36.87 -20.57 -2.74
CA SER A 459 -38.00 -20.07 -3.52
C SER A 459 -38.54 -21.08 -4.52
N ILE A 460 -37.70 -21.98 -5.05
CA ILE A 460 -38.10 -23.14 -5.87
C ILE A 460 -38.61 -24.26 -4.97
N GLY A 461 -37.98 -24.50 -3.82
CA GLY A 461 -38.37 -25.53 -2.87
C GLY A 461 -37.60 -26.84 -3.05
N PRO A 462 -38.13 -27.98 -2.54
CA PRO A 462 -37.42 -29.26 -2.57
C PRO A 462 -36.98 -29.71 -3.97
N ASP A 463 -37.77 -29.37 -5.00
CA ASP A 463 -37.47 -29.69 -6.40
C ASP A 463 -36.16 -29.05 -6.89
N ALA A 464 -35.67 -28.01 -6.23
CA ALA A 464 -34.38 -27.39 -6.54
C ALA A 464 -33.22 -28.37 -6.48
N LEU A 465 -33.30 -29.40 -5.62
CA LEU A 465 -32.25 -30.43 -5.48
C LEU A 465 -32.09 -31.28 -6.74
N HIS A 466 -33.13 -31.39 -7.55
CA HIS A 466 -33.12 -32.11 -8.83
C HIS A 466 -32.60 -31.25 -9.99
N LEU A 467 -32.46 -29.94 -9.80
CA LEU A 467 -31.99 -29.02 -10.84
C LEU A 467 -30.46 -29.03 -10.95
N PRO A 468 -29.90 -29.34 -12.14
CA PRO A 468 -28.45 -29.23 -12.36
C PRO A 468 -27.92 -27.82 -12.13
N ALA A 469 -28.74 -26.79 -12.37
CA ALA A 469 -28.39 -25.39 -12.17
C ALA A 469 -28.01 -25.08 -10.72
N LEU A 470 -28.68 -25.70 -9.73
CA LEU A 470 -28.36 -25.52 -8.31
C LEU A 470 -26.94 -26.01 -8.01
N TRP A 471 -26.57 -27.20 -8.49
CA TRP A 471 -25.27 -27.80 -8.22
C TRP A 471 -24.12 -27.06 -8.91
N TRP A 472 -24.34 -26.59 -10.13
CA TRP A 472 -23.37 -25.71 -10.81
C TRP A 472 -23.19 -24.36 -10.11
N ALA A 473 -24.26 -23.78 -9.57
CA ALA A 473 -24.17 -22.55 -8.78
C ALA A 473 -23.51 -22.79 -7.41
N ALA A 474 -23.84 -23.89 -6.73
CA ALA A 474 -23.23 -24.29 -5.46
C ALA A 474 -21.72 -24.55 -5.62
N ALA A 475 -21.30 -25.23 -6.69
CA ALA A 475 -19.90 -25.44 -7.03
C ALA A 475 -19.16 -24.12 -7.31
N ALA A 476 -19.86 -23.07 -7.74
CA ALA A 476 -19.29 -21.75 -7.94
C ALA A 476 -18.89 -21.05 -6.64
N ILE A 477 -19.50 -21.39 -5.50
CA ILE A 477 -19.24 -20.74 -4.19
C ILE A 477 -17.75 -20.85 -3.77
N PRO A 478 -17.15 -22.05 -3.65
CA PRO A 478 -15.75 -22.17 -3.27
C PRO A 478 -14.80 -21.52 -4.29
N VAL A 479 -15.12 -21.63 -5.58
CA VAL A 479 -14.32 -20.99 -6.66
C VAL A 479 -14.37 -19.47 -6.56
N THR A 480 -15.56 -18.90 -6.36
CA THR A 480 -15.76 -17.46 -6.19
C THR A 480 -15.00 -16.95 -4.98
N GLY A 481 -15.09 -17.64 -3.83
CA GLY A 481 -14.35 -17.29 -2.62
C GLY A 481 -12.84 -17.34 -2.82
N ALA A 482 -12.33 -18.42 -3.42
CA ALA A 482 -10.91 -18.57 -3.71
C ALA A 482 -10.39 -17.47 -4.64
N ILE A 483 -11.15 -17.13 -5.71
CA ILE A 483 -10.77 -16.10 -6.67
C ILE A 483 -10.85 -14.70 -6.05
N ASN A 484 -11.94 -14.37 -5.33
CA ASN A 484 -12.09 -13.07 -4.65
C ASN A 484 -10.87 -12.80 -3.75
N VAL A 485 -10.51 -13.79 -2.92
CA VAL A 485 -9.37 -13.70 -2.00
C VAL A 485 -8.04 -13.64 -2.76
N SER A 486 -7.81 -14.56 -3.70
CA SER A 486 -6.51 -14.69 -4.36
C SER A 486 -6.17 -13.50 -5.25
N VAL A 487 -7.15 -12.96 -5.98
CA VAL A 487 -6.94 -11.80 -6.86
C VAL A 487 -6.66 -10.55 -6.03
N SER A 488 -7.48 -10.29 -5.00
CA SER A 488 -7.26 -9.15 -4.10
C SER A 488 -5.90 -9.24 -3.41
N PHE A 489 -5.56 -10.41 -2.85
CA PHE A 489 -4.27 -10.68 -2.24
C PHE A 489 -3.11 -10.48 -3.23
N TYR A 490 -3.22 -11.01 -4.46
CA TYR A 490 -2.17 -10.92 -5.47
C TYR A 490 -1.81 -9.47 -5.79
N PHE A 491 -2.81 -8.61 -6.02
CA PHE A 491 -2.55 -7.20 -6.32
C PHE A 491 -1.98 -6.45 -5.12
N ALA A 492 -2.52 -6.66 -3.92
CA ALA A 492 -2.00 -6.07 -2.69
C ALA A 492 -0.56 -6.52 -2.40
N PHE A 493 -0.28 -7.82 -2.54
CA PHE A 493 1.04 -8.39 -2.33
C PHE A 493 2.03 -7.92 -3.38
N ARG A 494 1.63 -7.83 -4.66
CA ARG A 494 2.47 -7.27 -5.72
C ARG A 494 2.80 -5.80 -5.49
N LEU A 495 1.85 -5.02 -4.99
CA LEU A 495 2.07 -3.63 -4.62
C LEU A 495 3.08 -3.53 -3.47
N ALA A 496 2.92 -4.38 -2.45
CA ALA A 496 3.81 -4.45 -1.31
C ALA A 496 5.24 -4.91 -1.69
N LEU A 497 5.36 -5.92 -2.54
CA LEU A 497 6.63 -6.41 -3.05
C LEU A 497 7.40 -5.38 -3.87
N ARG A 498 6.75 -4.37 -4.47
CA ARG A 498 7.50 -3.29 -5.14
C ARG A 498 8.35 -2.48 -4.17
N ALA A 499 8.03 -2.50 -2.87
CA ALA A 499 8.85 -1.90 -1.81
C ALA A 499 9.98 -2.83 -1.32
N HIS A 500 9.96 -4.12 -1.68
CA HIS A 500 10.89 -5.12 -1.15
C HIS A 500 11.61 -5.86 -2.31
N SER A 501 12.92 -5.69 -2.41
CA SER A 501 13.77 -6.28 -3.46
C SER A 501 14.02 -7.77 -3.25
N VAL A 502 12.98 -8.59 -3.42
CA VAL A 502 13.04 -10.05 -3.31
C VAL A 502 13.65 -10.66 -4.57
N SER A 503 14.72 -11.43 -4.39
CA SER A 503 15.45 -12.07 -5.49
C SER A 503 14.58 -13.13 -6.19
N ARG A 504 14.94 -13.49 -7.43
CA ARG A 504 14.23 -14.54 -8.17
C ARG A 504 14.43 -15.92 -7.52
N ALA A 505 15.57 -16.15 -6.87
CA ALA A 505 15.90 -17.39 -6.17
C ALA A 505 15.00 -17.62 -4.94
N ASP A 506 14.80 -16.58 -4.12
CA ASP A 506 13.95 -16.65 -2.92
C ASP A 506 12.50 -17.04 -3.29
N ARG A 507 11.99 -16.54 -4.43
CA ARG A 507 10.63 -16.86 -4.89
C ARG A 507 10.45 -18.33 -5.25
N VAL A 508 11.45 -18.96 -5.86
CA VAL A 508 11.41 -20.40 -6.21
C VAL A 508 11.41 -21.23 -4.93
N LEU A 509 12.27 -20.85 -3.98
CA LEU A 509 12.42 -21.55 -2.71
C LEU A 509 11.14 -21.48 -1.85
N ILE A 510 10.53 -20.30 -1.73
CA ILE A 510 9.24 -20.13 -1.05
C ILE A 510 8.14 -20.98 -1.70
N ARG A 511 8.03 -20.96 -3.03
CA ARG A 511 7.02 -21.76 -3.75
C ARG A 511 7.19 -23.25 -3.50
N ALA A 512 8.43 -23.75 -3.57
CA ALA A 512 8.74 -25.14 -3.29
C ALA A 512 8.37 -25.51 -1.84
N ALA A 513 8.69 -24.66 -0.87
CA ALA A 513 8.39 -24.88 0.54
C ALA A 513 6.87 -24.90 0.84
N ILE A 514 6.10 -23.96 0.26
CA ILE A 514 4.63 -23.95 0.36
C ILE A 514 4.03 -25.21 -0.27
N LEU A 515 4.47 -25.60 -1.47
CA LEU A 515 4.02 -26.83 -2.14
C LEU A 515 4.35 -28.07 -1.31
N ALA A 516 5.53 -28.12 -0.70
CA ALA A 516 5.93 -29.22 0.17
C ALA A 516 5.08 -29.28 1.45
N ARG A 517 4.70 -28.14 2.03
CA ARG A 517 3.77 -28.08 3.17
C ARG A 517 2.36 -28.49 2.77
N TRP A 518 1.87 -28.04 1.62
CA TRP A 518 0.57 -28.44 1.08
C TRP A 518 0.49 -29.96 0.90
N ARG A 519 1.51 -30.58 0.29
CA ARG A 519 1.55 -32.05 0.10
C ARG A 519 1.64 -32.83 1.41
N ARG A 520 2.38 -32.34 2.40
CA ARG A 520 2.64 -33.06 3.66
C ARG A 520 1.61 -32.81 4.75
N ARG A 521 1.03 -31.61 4.81
CA ARG A 521 0.14 -31.14 5.90
C ARG A 521 -0.93 -30.18 5.37
N ALA A 522 -1.69 -30.58 4.33
CA ALA A 522 -2.76 -29.75 3.75
C ALA A 522 -3.77 -29.24 4.81
N THR A 523 -4.12 -30.09 5.78
CA THR A 523 -5.08 -29.76 6.86
C THR A 523 -4.65 -28.56 7.71
N SER A 524 -3.34 -28.28 7.82
CA SER A 524 -2.84 -27.12 8.57
C SER A 524 -3.27 -25.77 7.98
N PHE A 525 -3.57 -25.72 6.68
CA PHE A 525 -4.09 -24.53 5.99
C PHE A 525 -5.57 -24.27 6.27
N PHE A 526 -6.31 -25.24 6.80
CA PHE A 526 -7.76 -25.14 6.98
C PHE A 526 -8.17 -25.15 8.46
N LEU A 527 -7.47 -25.95 9.27
CA LEU A 527 -7.80 -26.18 10.66
C LEU A 527 -6.60 -25.85 11.56
N PRO A 528 -6.84 -25.37 12.79
CA PRO A 528 -5.79 -25.25 13.78
C PRO A 528 -5.34 -26.65 14.19
N VAL A 529 -4.24 -27.11 13.59
CA VAL A 529 -3.48 -28.26 14.10
C VAL A 529 -3.21 -27.99 15.57
N GLY A 530 -3.74 -28.86 16.44
CA GLY A 530 -3.35 -28.79 17.83
C GLY A 530 -1.85 -29.01 17.88
N ALA A 531 -1.14 -28.23 18.69
CA ALA A 531 -0.03 -28.83 19.39
C ALA A 531 -0.62 -30.10 20.03
N GLY A 532 -0.23 -31.26 19.50
CA GLY A 532 -0.44 -32.50 20.23
C GLY A 532 0.13 -32.28 21.62
N ARG A 533 -0.61 -32.78 22.62
CA ARG A 533 -0.11 -32.90 23.99
C ARG A 533 1.32 -33.40 24.03
#